data_AF-A0A8C4IJZ9-F1
#
_entry.id   AF-A0A8C4IJZ9-F1
#
_cell.length_a   1.000
_cell.length_b   1.000
_cell.length_c   1.000
_cell.angle_alpha   90.00
_cell.angle_beta   90.00
_cell.angle_gamma   90.00
#
_symmetry.space_group_name_H-M   'P 1'
#
loop_
_entity.id
_entity.type
_entity.pdbx_description
1 polymer ?
#
loop_
_entity_poly.entity_id
_entity_poly.type
_entity_poly.pdbx_seq_one_letter_code
_entity_poly.pdbx_strand_id
1 'polypeptide(L)'
;MRRLALILLPCAVAVLVHLWLAQRPSSTPPDNNTHSGTFFFFFFVYEPFYEVLVGVLSARHHYELRQAIRETWLGYLRDHPHFQHRVGVKFIVGEHGCPVPEEDREDPYSCSLLNITEPEIEIVTVSDPSALAPSDVSAIALDFKVLHPVVITRLGVFPSGTRPELQSNVTVKLLQLDQEEAVVTARFSAISTGTLVNGVWYKPVEQFILPKGFEGTLVWENLDSAGLSTVNSSSVQLSDGGGVLKISSIAEGILPHRSALGFPGLAGGFTFTIYDGDGLSELLRGRPARMEHHASRLRQEDAALQEESLRHGDMVFVDVVDTYRNVPSKLLQFYKWSVGNADFNLLLKTDDDCYIDVDSVLMKIDHKGLKRSNFWWGNFRQSWAVDRIGKWQELEYASPAYPAFACGSGYVVSRDLVQWLASNADKLKAYQGEDVSMGIWMAAVGPQKYQDPGWLCEKECYLDMLSSPQHTAEELHILWDRKRACGDPCGCPWEKLI
;
A
#
# COMPACT_ATOMS: atom_id res chain seq x y z
N MET A 1 55.96 18.28 -36.45
CA MET A 1 55.12 18.65 -35.28
C MET A 1 53.80 19.30 -35.73
N ARG A 2 52.88 18.55 -36.35
CA ARG A 2 51.56 19.09 -36.78
C ARG A 2 50.43 18.03 -36.84
N ARG A 3 50.59 16.87 -36.18
CA ARG A 3 49.58 15.79 -36.18
C ARG A 3 49.18 15.25 -34.79
N LEU A 4 49.55 15.91 -33.69
CA LEU A 4 49.07 15.55 -32.34
C LEU A 4 47.94 16.45 -31.79
N ALA A 5 47.68 17.62 -32.39
CA ALA A 5 46.71 18.59 -31.86
C ALA A 5 45.24 18.28 -32.20
N LEU A 6 44.96 17.35 -33.13
CA LEU A 6 43.61 17.02 -33.58
C LEU A 6 42.94 15.86 -32.82
N ILE A 7 43.68 15.16 -31.95
CA ILE A 7 43.17 13.99 -31.20
C ILE A 7 42.85 14.37 -29.74
N LEU A 8 43.39 15.47 -29.23
CA LEU A 8 43.19 15.90 -27.83
C LEU A 8 42.02 16.89 -27.64
N LEU A 9 41.49 17.47 -28.73
CA LEU A 9 40.37 18.43 -28.66
C LEU A 9 39.04 17.80 -28.18
N PRO A 10 38.63 16.59 -28.62
CA PRO A 10 37.37 15.99 -28.16
C PRO A 10 37.40 15.60 -26.68
N CYS A 11 38.54 15.13 -26.17
CA CYS A 11 38.70 14.74 -24.77
C CYS A 11 38.71 15.94 -23.83
N ALA A 12 39.31 17.07 -24.25
CA ALA A 12 39.30 18.30 -23.44
C ALA A 12 37.89 18.92 -23.33
N VAL A 13 37.09 18.84 -24.39
CA VAL A 13 35.68 19.32 -24.38
C VAL A 13 34.80 18.44 -23.50
N ALA A 14 34.97 17.12 -23.53
CA ALA A 14 34.21 16.19 -22.68
C ALA A 14 34.48 16.40 -21.18
N VAL A 15 35.74 16.64 -20.79
CA VAL A 15 36.12 16.91 -19.40
C VAL A 15 35.57 18.26 -18.91
N LEU A 16 35.57 19.29 -19.76
CA LEU A 16 35.01 20.61 -19.43
C LEU A 16 33.48 20.59 -19.30
N VAL A 17 32.77 19.78 -20.09
CA VAL A 17 31.31 19.61 -20.00
C VAL A 17 30.91 18.85 -18.73
N HIS A 18 31.65 17.82 -18.35
CA HIS A 18 31.41 17.10 -17.09
C HIS A 18 31.66 17.96 -15.84
N LEU A 19 32.68 18.82 -15.86
CA LEU A 19 32.97 19.73 -14.75
C LEU A 19 31.95 20.86 -14.62
N TRP A 20 31.34 21.31 -15.73
CA TRP A 20 30.32 22.36 -15.70
C TRP A 20 28.95 21.86 -15.21
N LEU A 21 28.58 20.61 -15.53
CA LEU A 21 27.33 20.00 -15.05
C LEU A 21 27.37 19.67 -13.54
N ALA A 22 28.55 19.41 -12.98
CA ALA A 22 28.72 19.08 -11.57
C ALA A 22 28.62 20.28 -10.61
N GLN A 23 28.49 21.53 -11.11
CA GLN A 23 28.60 22.74 -10.29
C GLN A 23 27.33 23.61 -10.20
N ARG A 24 26.13 23.12 -10.55
CA ARG A 24 24.91 23.93 -10.31
C ARG A 24 24.33 23.71 -8.91
N PRO A 25 24.22 24.76 -8.07
CA PRO A 25 23.37 24.74 -6.89
C PRO A 25 21.90 24.95 -7.27
N SER A 26 21.00 24.40 -6.44
CA SER A 26 19.55 24.60 -6.51
C SER A 26 19.15 26.04 -6.14
N SER A 27 18.13 26.59 -6.83
CA SER A 27 16.98 27.35 -6.29
C SER A 27 16.45 28.50 -7.18
N THR A 28 15.10 28.55 -7.26
CA THR A 28 14.16 29.68 -7.52
C THR A 28 13.97 30.29 -8.93
N PRO A 29 12.73 30.74 -9.27
CA PRO A 29 12.31 31.07 -10.64
C PRO A 29 12.55 32.55 -11.00
N PRO A 30 12.71 32.92 -12.29
CA PRO A 30 12.91 34.32 -12.67
C PRO A 30 11.62 35.04 -13.10
N ASP A 31 11.59 36.31 -12.72
CA ASP A 31 10.66 37.35 -13.14
C ASP A 31 10.84 37.78 -14.61
N ASN A 32 9.80 38.45 -15.10
CA ASN A 32 9.55 38.90 -16.48
C ASN A 32 10.57 39.88 -17.10
N ASN A 33 10.57 39.86 -18.44
CA ASN A 33 11.00 40.89 -19.39
C ASN A 33 12.50 41.19 -19.55
N THR A 34 13.08 40.71 -20.65
CA THR A 34 13.63 41.60 -21.71
C THR A 34 14.05 40.78 -22.94
N HIS A 35 13.59 41.23 -24.12
CA HIS A 35 14.03 40.75 -25.42
C HIS A 35 15.49 41.15 -25.69
N SER A 36 16.35 40.15 -25.89
CA SER A 36 17.61 40.30 -26.62
C SER A 36 17.97 38.96 -27.25
N GLY A 37 18.07 38.94 -28.58
CA GLY A 37 18.32 37.73 -29.35
C GLY A 37 19.74 37.22 -29.14
N THR A 38 19.85 36.12 -28.41
CA THR A 38 21.00 35.22 -28.43
C THR A 38 20.52 33.87 -28.93
N PHE A 39 20.99 33.47 -30.12
CA PHE A 39 20.80 32.14 -30.69
C PHE A 39 21.48 31.11 -29.77
N PHE A 40 20.74 30.60 -28.79
CA PHE A 40 21.13 29.41 -28.05
C PHE A 40 20.92 28.21 -28.97
N PHE A 41 22.00 27.56 -29.38
CA PHE A 41 21.96 26.19 -29.87
C PHE A 41 21.48 25.30 -28.70
N PHE A 42 20.16 25.15 -28.57
CA PHE A 42 19.59 24.06 -27.78
C PHE A 42 19.98 22.77 -28.50
N PHE A 43 20.89 22.00 -27.91
CA PHE A 43 20.88 20.56 -28.12
C PHE A 43 19.54 20.07 -27.58
N PHE A 44 18.54 19.97 -28.45
CA PHE A 44 17.36 19.15 -28.16
C PHE A 44 17.88 17.72 -28.03
N VAL A 45 18.05 17.26 -26.79
CA VAL A 45 18.01 15.82 -26.52
C VAL A 45 16.59 15.42 -26.93
N TYR A 46 16.48 14.76 -28.08
CA TYR A 46 15.21 14.25 -28.56
C TYR A 46 14.78 13.16 -27.57
N GLU A 47 13.77 13.46 -26.75
CA GLU A 47 13.12 12.43 -25.94
C GLU A 47 12.53 11.38 -26.89
N PRO A 48 12.72 10.08 -26.61
CA PRO A 48 12.15 9.04 -27.44
C PRO A 48 10.62 9.11 -27.36
N PHE A 49 9.97 9.17 -28.53
CA PHE A 49 8.52 9.10 -28.64
C PHE A 49 8.07 7.64 -28.65
N TYR A 50 7.03 7.34 -27.85
CA TYR A 50 6.39 6.03 -27.79
C TYR A 50 4.89 6.15 -28.11
N GLU A 51 4.32 5.16 -28.79
CA GLU A 51 2.86 5.08 -28.85
C GLU A 51 2.29 4.61 -27.50
N VAL A 52 2.93 3.61 -26.90
CA VAL A 52 2.59 3.07 -25.59
C VAL A 52 3.85 3.04 -24.72
N LEU A 53 3.81 3.72 -23.57
CA LEU A 53 4.81 3.57 -22.52
C LEU A 53 4.29 2.58 -21.48
N VAL A 54 4.97 1.44 -21.33
CA VAL A 54 4.65 0.42 -20.34
C VAL A 54 5.45 0.69 -19.06
N GLY A 55 4.75 0.90 -17.96
CA GLY A 55 5.31 0.93 -16.61
C GLY A 55 5.04 -0.39 -15.90
N VAL A 56 6.10 -1.12 -15.56
CA VAL A 56 6.03 -2.38 -14.81
C VAL A 56 6.41 -2.10 -13.35
N LEU A 57 5.45 -2.14 -12.43
CA LEU A 57 5.74 -2.02 -11.00
C LEU A 57 6.52 -3.26 -10.55
N SER A 58 7.69 -3.04 -9.94
CA SER A 58 8.56 -4.12 -9.48
C SER A 58 9.12 -3.83 -8.10
N ALA A 59 9.20 -4.86 -7.26
CA ALA A 59 9.88 -4.75 -5.98
C ALA A 59 11.40 -4.88 -6.19
N ARG A 60 12.18 -4.22 -5.34
CA ARG A 60 13.65 -4.22 -5.41
C ARG A 60 14.26 -5.62 -5.58
N HIS A 61 13.83 -6.57 -4.76
CA HIS A 61 14.34 -7.95 -4.77
C HIS A 61 13.79 -8.86 -5.89
N HIS A 62 12.87 -8.38 -6.76
CA HIS A 62 12.26 -9.16 -7.84
C HIS A 62 13.13 -9.25 -9.12
N TYR A 63 14.44 -9.47 -8.99
CA TYR A 63 15.33 -9.60 -10.15
C TYR A 63 14.87 -10.69 -11.14
N GLU A 64 14.47 -11.86 -10.62
CA GLU A 64 14.06 -12.99 -11.46
C GLU A 64 12.79 -12.71 -12.27
N LEU A 65 11.80 -11.99 -11.70
CA LEU A 65 10.59 -11.60 -12.41
C LEU A 65 10.88 -10.56 -13.51
N ARG A 66 11.70 -9.55 -13.21
CA ARG A 66 12.16 -8.59 -14.24
C ARG A 66 12.91 -9.30 -15.36
N GLN A 67 13.76 -10.27 -15.02
CA GLN A 67 14.50 -11.06 -16.00
C GLN A 67 13.56 -11.94 -16.84
N ALA A 68 12.58 -12.59 -16.24
CA ALA A 68 11.57 -13.36 -16.96
C ALA A 68 10.81 -12.49 -17.96
N ILE A 69 10.41 -11.27 -17.57
CA ILE A 69 9.79 -10.31 -18.50
C ILE A 69 10.73 -9.98 -19.67
N ARG A 70 12.00 -9.65 -19.40
CA ARG A 70 13.01 -9.35 -20.42
C ARG A 70 13.21 -10.50 -21.41
N GLU A 71 13.10 -11.74 -20.95
CA GLU A 71 13.28 -12.95 -21.77
C GLU A 71 11.99 -13.40 -22.48
N THR A 72 10.84 -12.86 -22.07
CA THR A 72 9.52 -13.20 -22.64
C THR A 72 9.00 -12.09 -23.56
N TRP A 73 7.92 -11.42 -23.17
CA TRP A 73 7.22 -10.46 -24.02
C TRP A 73 8.02 -9.18 -24.25
N LEU A 74 8.86 -8.73 -23.31
CA LEU A 74 9.74 -7.58 -23.54
C LEU A 74 10.87 -7.93 -24.52
N GLY A 75 11.44 -9.13 -24.42
CA GLY A 75 12.43 -9.63 -25.38
C GLY A 75 11.86 -9.67 -26.80
N TYR A 76 10.64 -10.18 -26.94
CA TYR A 76 9.91 -10.16 -28.19
C TYR A 76 9.72 -8.75 -28.78
N LEU A 77 9.34 -7.75 -27.96
CA LEU A 77 9.23 -6.36 -28.42
C LEU A 77 10.57 -5.80 -28.91
N ARG A 78 11.69 -6.18 -28.25
CA ARG A 78 13.03 -5.73 -28.64
C ARG A 78 13.51 -6.36 -29.93
N ASP A 79 13.17 -7.63 -30.17
CA ASP A 79 13.62 -8.39 -31.34
C ASP A 79 12.84 -8.04 -32.62
N HIS A 80 11.68 -7.40 -32.49
CA HIS A 80 10.82 -7.03 -33.62
C HIS A 80 10.92 -5.52 -33.92
N PRO A 81 11.54 -5.12 -35.06
CA PRO A 81 11.76 -3.71 -35.40
C PRO A 81 10.49 -2.85 -35.44
N HIS A 82 9.34 -3.47 -35.72
CA HIS A 82 8.03 -2.79 -35.72
C HIS A 82 7.65 -2.20 -34.35
N PHE A 83 8.20 -2.73 -33.25
CA PHE A 83 7.89 -2.27 -31.89
C PHE A 83 8.96 -1.37 -31.27
N GLN A 84 10.21 -1.37 -31.77
CA GLN A 84 11.36 -0.66 -31.19
C GLN A 84 11.19 0.87 -31.02
N HIS A 85 10.24 1.48 -31.73
CA HIS A 85 9.88 2.91 -31.61
C HIS A 85 8.41 3.13 -31.22
N ARG A 86 7.68 2.04 -31.01
CA ARG A 86 6.25 2.06 -30.76
C ARG A 86 5.95 1.80 -29.29
N VAL A 87 6.72 0.93 -28.64
CA VAL A 87 6.55 0.59 -27.24
C VAL A 87 7.83 0.86 -26.46
N GLY A 88 7.72 1.68 -25.42
CA GLY A 88 8.76 1.85 -24.42
C GLY A 88 8.39 1.05 -23.18
N VAL A 89 9.34 0.36 -22.54
CA VAL A 89 9.07 -0.41 -21.31
C VAL A 89 10.03 0.03 -20.23
N LYS A 90 9.51 0.27 -19.03
CA LYS A 90 10.28 0.69 -17.86
C LYS A 90 9.83 -0.08 -16.61
N PHE A 91 10.79 -0.70 -15.93
CA PHE A 91 10.60 -1.25 -14.58
C PHE A 91 10.68 -0.14 -13.56
N ILE A 92 9.67 -0.03 -12.71
CA ILE A 92 9.54 1.02 -11.71
C ILE A 92 9.92 0.42 -10.36
N VAL A 93 11.01 0.92 -9.79
CA VAL A 93 11.58 0.41 -8.53
C VAL A 93 11.72 1.56 -7.55
N GLY A 94 11.42 1.33 -6.27
CA GLY A 94 11.64 2.35 -5.24
C GLY A 94 13.14 2.54 -4.99
N GLU A 95 13.59 3.78 -4.99
CA GLU A 95 14.98 4.16 -4.78
C GLU A 95 15.52 3.72 -3.43
N HIS A 96 14.66 3.67 -2.40
CA HIS A 96 15.05 3.33 -1.03
C HIS A 96 14.49 1.98 -0.60
N GLY A 97 15.33 1.13 0.00
CA GLY A 97 14.86 -0.04 0.73
C GLY A 97 14.33 0.35 2.11
N CYS A 98 13.40 -0.43 2.66
CA CYS A 98 12.91 -0.18 4.02
C CYS A 98 14.02 -0.47 5.05
N PRO A 99 14.47 0.50 5.87
CA PRO A 99 15.54 0.28 6.85
C PRO A 99 15.17 -0.65 8.02
N VAL A 100 13.89 -1.00 8.16
CA VAL A 100 13.37 -1.84 9.24
C VAL A 100 13.27 -3.29 8.77
N PRO A 101 13.96 -4.26 9.44
CA PRO A 101 13.79 -5.70 9.17
C PRO A 101 12.33 -6.13 9.37
N GLU A 102 11.84 -7.09 8.59
CA GLU A 102 10.43 -7.52 8.62
C GLU A 102 9.95 -7.95 10.01
N GLU A 103 10.81 -8.59 10.79
CA GLU A 103 10.52 -9.06 12.14
C GLU A 103 10.32 -7.89 13.13
N ASP A 104 10.92 -6.75 12.84
CA ASP A 104 10.86 -5.53 13.63
C ASP A 104 9.83 -4.52 13.11
N ARG A 105 9.00 -4.88 12.12
CA ARG A 105 7.91 -4.03 11.61
C ARG A 105 6.61 -4.21 12.38
N GLU A 106 5.83 -3.14 12.48
CA GLU A 106 4.44 -3.18 12.96
C GLU A 106 3.60 -4.15 12.13
N ASP A 107 3.71 -4.08 10.81
CA ASP A 107 3.08 -4.97 9.85
C ASP A 107 4.05 -5.29 8.69
N PRO A 108 3.92 -6.43 8.02
CA PRO A 108 4.87 -6.84 6.98
C PRO A 108 4.82 -5.96 5.72
N TYR A 109 3.76 -5.14 5.55
CA TYR A 109 3.49 -4.38 4.33
C TYR A 109 3.99 -2.94 4.39
N SER A 110 4.29 -2.41 5.58
CA SER A 110 4.78 -1.04 5.81
C SER A 110 6.29 -1.00 6.13
N CYS A 111 6.80 0.17 6.50
CA CYS A 111 8.16 0.35 7.02
C CYS A 111 8.16 0.96 8.44
N SER A 112 7.07 0.77 9.18
CA SER A 112 6.94 1.31 10.53
C SER A 112 7.62 0.39 11.53
N LEU A 113 8.50 0.94 12.37
CA LEU A 113 9.19 0.20 13.43
C LEU A 113 8.21 -0.19 14.53
N LEU A 114 8.25 -1.46 14.94
CA LEU A 114 7.53 -1.97 16.11
C LEU A 114 8.11 -1.36 17.39
N ASN A 115 7.47 -0.30 17.87
CA ASN A 115 7.95 0.47 19.02
C ASN A 115 7.38 -0.08 20.34
N ILE A 116 7.97 -1.17 20.84
CA ILE A 116 7.65 -1.74 22.15
C ILE A 116 8.75 -1.34 23.14
N THR A 117 8.37 -0.73 24.27
CA THR A 117 9.32 -0.20 25.26
C THR A 117 9.29 -0.99 26.57
N GLU A 118 8.20 -0.92 27.35
CA GLU A 118 7.94 -1.80 28.50
C GLU A 118 6.44 -2.05 28.64
N PRO A 119 5.99 -3.29 28.83
CA PRO A 119 4.59 -3.61 28.70
C PRO A 119 3.76 -3.32 29.95
N GLU A 120 2.74 -2.48 29.77
CA GLU A 120 1.68 -2.24 30.76
C GLU A 120 0.52 -3.22 30.56
N ILE A 121 -0.06 -3.71 31.66
CA ILE A 121 -1.04 -4.82 31.67
C ILE A 121 -2.49 -4.30 31.60
N GLU A 122 -2.69 -3.01 31.89
CA GLU A 122 -4.01 -2.36 31.95
C GLU A 122 -4.12 -1.26 30.89
N ILE A 123 -5.20 -1.29 30.10
CA ILE A 123 -5.38 -0.37 28.95
C ILE A 123 -6.02 0.95 29.35
N VAL A 124 -6.79 0.97 30.43
CA VAL A 124 -7.56 2.15 30.82
C VAL A 124 -7.31 2.46 32.29
N THR A 125 -6.80 3.66 32.54
CA THR A 125 -6.75 4.24 33.89
C THR A 125 -7.64 5.48 33.94
N VAL A 126 -8.59 5.50 34.88
CA VAL A 126 -9.46 6.66 35.10
C VAL A 126 -8.87 7.49 36.23
N SER A 127 -8.21 8.60 35.88
CA SER A 127 -7.54 9.46 36.87
C SER A 127 -8.52 10.26 37.73
N ASP A 128 -9.73 10.55 37.24
CA ASP A 128 -10.77 11.29 37.96
C ASP A 128 -12.16 10.67 37.70
N PRO A 129 -12.80 10.03 38.71
CA PRO A 129 -14.15 9.45 38.60
C PRO A 129 -15.24 10.47 38.25
N SER A 130 -14.99 11.77 38.42
CA SER A 130 -15.94 12.84 38.05
C SER A 130 -16.05 13.06 36.54
N ALA A 131 -15.13 12.50 35.75
CA ALA A 131 -15.17 12.55 34.28
C ALA A 131 -16.23 11.60 33.68
N LEU A 132 -16.81 10.70 34.47
CA LEU A 132 -17.84 9.76 34.02
C LEU A 132 -19.18 10.48 33.79
N ALA A 133 -19.68 10.40 32.57
CA ALA A 133 -20.95 10.97 32.14
C ALA A 133 -21.86 9.87 31.55
N PRO A 134 -23.18 9.91 31.84
CA PRO A 134 -24.13 9.06 31.14
C PRO A 134 -24.16 9.41 29.66
N SER A 135 -24.20 8.40 28.80
CA SER A 135 -24.27 8.52 27.35
C SER A 135 -25.62 8.08 26.84
N ASP A 136 -26.17 8.77 25.84
CA ASP A 136 -27.48 8.45 25.26
C ASP A 136 -27.45 7.21 24.33
N VAL A 137 -26.27 6.60 24.13
CA VAL A 137 -26.12 5.42 23.27
C VAL A 137 -26.19 4.12 24.06
N SER A 138 -26.83 3.11 23.47
CA SER A 138 -26.97 1.78 24.05
C SER A 138 -25.76 0.87 23.80
N ALA A 139 -24.88 1.23 22.86
CA ALA A 139 -23.68 0.47 22.56
C ALA A 139 -22.49 1.37 22.21
N ILE A 140 -21.30 0.97 22.68
CA ILE A 140 -20.02 1.64 22.41
C ILE A 140 -19.00 0.58 22.01
N ALA A 141 -18.15 0.91 21.05
CA ALA A 141 -17.13 0.03 20.53
C ALA A 141 -15.73 0.66 20.62
N LEU A 142 -14.72 -0.17 20.83
CA LEU A 142 -13.31 0.19 20.78
C LEU A 142 -12.56 -0.81 19.90
N ASP A 143 -11.98 -0.32 18.81
CA ASP A 143 -11.16 -1.13 17.92
C ASP A 143 -9.69 -1.08 18.32
N PHE A 144 -9.03 -2.22 18.25
CA PHE A 144 -7.61 -2.34 18.48
C PHE A 144 -6.98 -3.42 17.62
N LYS A 145 -5.67 -3.28 17.40
CA LYS A 145 -4.82 -4.24 16.70
C LYS A 145 -3.74 -4.75 17.64
N VAL A 146 -3.48 -6.04 17.57
CA VAL A 146 -2.45 -6.71 18.35
C VAL A 146 -1.13 -6.66 17.58
N LEU A 147 -0.10 -6.02 18.14
CA LEU A 147 1.22 -5.89 17.52
C LEU A 147 2.22 -6.95 18.02
N HIS A 148 1.93 -7.57 19.17
CA HIS A 148 2.61 -8.76 19.70
C HIS A 148 1.59 -9.65 20.41
N PRO A 149 1.68 -11.01 20.36
CA PRO A 149 0.67 -11.87 20.93
C PRO A 149 0.35 -11.59 22.41
N VAL A 150 -0.95 -11.51 22.74
CA VAL A 150 -1.45 -11.24 24.09
C VAL A 150 -2.55 -12.23 24.49
N VAL A 151 -2.78 -12.37 25.80
CA VAL A 151 -3.88 -13.16 26.36
C VAL A 151 -4.81 -12.24 27.13
N ILE A 152 -6.05 -12.12 26.70
CA ILE A 152 -7.06 -11.34 27.42
C ILE A 152 -7.42 -12.07 28.72
N THR A 153 -7.36 -11.38 29.84
CA THR A 153 -7.59 -11.98 31.17
C THR A 153 -8.90 -11.51 31.81
N ARG A 154 -9.27 -10.24 31.61
CA ARG A 154 -10.50 -9.68 32.17
C ARG A 154 -11.11 -8.65 31.22
N LEU A 155 -12.44 -8.59 31.21
CA LEU A 155 -13.19 -7.49 30.60
C LEU A 155 -13.76 -6.62 31.72
N GLY A 156 -13.93 -5.33 31.46
CA GLY A 156 -14.40 -4.40 32.48
C GLY A 156 -15.33 -3.31 31.97
N VAL A 157 -16.08 -2.74 32.92
CA VAL A 157 -17.10 -1.70 32.70
C VAL A 157 -16.93 -0.60 33.74
N PHE A 158 -17.19 0.66 33.34
CA PHE A 158 -17.23 1.77 34.28
C PHE A 158 -18.46 1.70 35.20
N PRO A 159 -18.36 2.20 36.44
CA PRO A 159 -19.50 2.30 37.35
C PRO A 159 -20.54 3.30 36.85
N SER A 160 -21.77 3.19 37.36
CA SER A 160 -22.87 4.11 37.02
C SER A 160 -22.80 5.40 37.86
N GLY A 161 -22.26 6.46 37.27
CA GLY A 161 -22.15 7.77 37.91
C GLY A 161 -21.09 7.85 39.03
N THR A 162 -21.27 8.75 39.99
CA THR A 162 -20.25 9.04 41.04
C THR A 162 -20.20 8.01 42.18
N ARG A 163 -21.08 6.99 42.17
CA ARG A 163 -21.10 5.91 43.16
C ARG A 163 -20.63 4.60 42.52
N PRO A 164 -19.93 3.73 43.24
CA PRO A 164 -19.44 2.44 42.72
C PRO A 164 -20.59 1.40 42.66
N GLU A 165 -21.70 1.75 42.02
CA GLU A 165 -22.85 0.87 41.82
C GLU A 165 -23.11 0.74 40.31
N LEU A 166 -23.57 -0.43 39.88
CA LEU A 166 -23.98 -0.65 38.49
C LEU A 166 -25.51 -0.64 38.44
N GLN A 167 -26.09 0.34 37.74
CA GLN A 167 -27.56 0.52 37.70
C GLN A 167 -28.25 -0.23 36.56
N SER A 168 -27.49 -0.66 35.55
CA SER A 168 -28.01 -1.36 34.36
C SER A 168 -27.20 -2.62 34.03
N ASN A 169 -27.79 -3.50 33.22
CA ASN A 169 -27.12 -4.71 32.77
C ASN A 169 -26.26 -4.42 31.54
N VAL A 170 -24.94 -4.55 31.69
CA VAL A 170 -24.00 -4.31 30.58
C VAL A 170 -23.37 -5.62 30.15
N THR A 171 -23.42 -5.91 28.86
CA THR A 171 -22.70 -7.03 28.24
C THR A 171 -21.49 -6.48 27.52
N VAL A 172 -20.32 -7.03 27.82
CA VAL A 172 -19.06 -6.69 27.16
C VAL A 172 -18.65 -7.89 26.31
N LYS A 173 -18.41 -7.66 25.02
CA LYS A 173 -18.04 -8.70 24.05
C LYS A 173 -16.73 -8.29 23.37
N LEU A 174 -15.76 -9.19 23.34
CA LEU A 174 -14.65 -9.08 22.40
C LEU A 174 -15.01 -9.82 21.13
N LEU A 175 -15.03 -9.10 20.02
CA LEU A 175 -15.31 -9.62 18.70
C LEU A 175 -14.03 -9.60 17.87
N GLN A 176 -13.86 -10.61 17.01
CA GLN A 176 -12.91 -10.52 15.91
C GLN A 176 -13.57 -9.75 14.75
N LEU A 177 -12.81 -8.86 14.10
CA LEU A 177 -13.27 -8.05 12.97
C LEU A 177 -13.58 -8.92 11.73
N ASP A 178 -14.78 -9.52 11.71
CA ASP A 178 -15.39 -10.33 10.63
C ASP A 178 -16.35 -11.41 11.19
N GLN A 179 -16.33 -11.66 12.50
CA GLN A 179 -17.17 -12.66 13.15
C GLN A 179 -18.40 -12.06 13.84
N GLU A 180 -19.53 -12.76 13.74
CA GLU A 180 -20.73 -12.46 14.52
C GLU A 180 -20.62 -12.98 15.96
N GLU A 181 -19.86 -14.06 16.16
CA GLU A 181 -19.67 -14.68 17.47
C GLU A 181 -18.55 -13.97 18.25
N ALA A 182 -18.78 -13.81 19.55
CA ALA A 182 -17.80 -13.19 20.43
C ALA A 182 -16.73 -14.19 20.84
N VAL A 183 -15.46 -13.79 20.69
CA VAL A 183 -14.30 -14.54 21.17
C VAL A 183 -14.40 -14.74 22.69
N VAL A 184 -14.76 -13.67 23.41
CA VAL A 184 -15.07 -13.72 24.85
C VAL A 184 -16.19 -12.77 25.20
N THR A 185 -16.98 -13.13 26.20
CA THR A 185 -18.10 -12.32 26.70
C THR A 185 -18.09 -12.24 28.23
N ALA A 186 -18.33 -11.05 28.79
CA ALA A 186 -18.60 -10.83 30.20
C ALA A 186 -19.92 -10.06 30.37
N ARG A 187 -20.77 -10.51 31.29
CA ARG A 187 -22.05 -9.85 31.60
C ARG A 187 -22.01 -9.26 32.99
N PHE A 188 -22.40 -8.01 33.14
CA PHE A 188 -22.38 -7.24 34.38
C PHE A 188 -23.80 -6.89 34.79
N SER A 189 -24.08 -6.96 36.09
CA SER A 189 -25.38 -6.58 36.68
C SER A 189 -25.17 -6.10 38.12
N ALA A 190 -26.18 -5.47 38.71
CA ALA A 190 -26.13 -4.99 40.10
C ALA A 190 -25.77 -6.08 41.13
N ILE A 191 -26.13 -7.34 40.85
CA ILE A 191 -25.85 -8.50 41.72
C ILE A 191 -24.55 -9.24 41.35
N SER A 192 -23.94 -8.88 40.21
CA SER A 192 -22.74 -9.52 39.69
C SER A 192 -21.90 -8.47 38.98
N THR A 193 -21.24 -7.61 39.76
CA THR A 193 -20.42 -6.50 39.25
C THR A 193 -18.97 -6.91 38.98
N GLY A 194 -18.44 -7.91 39.69
CA GLY A 194 -17.03 -8.32 39.57
C GLY A 194 -16.15 -7.65 40.61
N THR A 195 -14.88 -7.40 40.29
CA THR A 195 -13.91 -6.77 41.21
C THR A 195 -13.55 -5.37 40.73
N LEU A 196 -13.67 -4.38 41.61
CA LEU A 196 -13.29 -3.00 41.31
C LEU A 196 -11.77 -2.83 41.39
N VAL A 197 -11.15 -2.41 40.29
CA VAL A 197 -9.72 -2.10 40.19
C VAL A 197 -9.58 -0.78 39.44
N ASN A 198 -8.85 0.18 40.01
CA ASN A 198 -8.58 1.48 39.38
C ASN A 198 -9.83 2.20 38.81
N GLY A 199 -10.97 2.09 39.51
CA GLY A 199 -12.23 2.73 39.10
C GLY A 199 -13.04 1.97 38.04
N VAL A 200 -12.63 0.76 37.66
CA VAL A 200 -13.30 -0.08 36.66
C VAL A 200 -13.70 -1.43 37.27
N TRP A 201 -14.92 -1.89 37.02
CA TRP A 201 -15.38 -3.21 37.44
C TRP A 201 -14.92 -4.27 36.45
N TYR A 202 -14.14 -5.24 36.89
CA TYR A 202 -13.61 -6.31 36.03
C TYR A 202 -14.18 -7.69 36.35
N LYS A 203 -14.36 -8.51 35.32
CA LYS A 203 -14.65 -9.94 35.42
C LYS A 203 -13.65 -10.77 34.64
N PRO A 204 -13.20 -11.92 35.18
CA PRO A 204 -12.37 -12.84 34.43
C PRO A 204 -13.15 -13.41 33.25
N VAL A 205 -12.44 -13.68 32.17
CA VAL A 205 -12.96 -14.33 30.97
C VAL A 205 -12.12 -15.56 30.63
N GLU A 206 -12.63 -16.40 29.74
CA GLU A 206 -11.85 -17.48 29.15
C GLU A 206 -10.62 -16.89 28.43
N GLN A 207 -9.47 -17.53 28.61
CA GLN A 207 -8.19 -17.02 28.14
C GLN A 207 -7.88 -17.55 26.75
N PHE A 208 -7.88 -16.65 25.76
CA PHE A 208 -7.47 -16.93 24.39
C PHE A 208 -6.22 -16.14 24.03
N ILE A 209 -5.31 -16.77 23.29
CA ILE A 209 -4.15 -16.09 22.70
C ILE A 209 -4.64 -15.34 21.47
N LEU A 210 -4.53 -14.02 21.51
CA LEU A 210 -4.72 -13.16 20.34
C LEU A 210 -3.35 -13.04 19.62
N PRO A 211 -3.21 -13.55 18.39
CA PRO A 211 -1.94 -13.51 17.66
C PRO A 211 -1.58 -12.10 17.18
N LYS A 212 -0.30 -11.88 16.81
CA LYS A 212 0.13 -10.65 16.12
C LYS A 212 -0.69 -10.48 14.84
N GLY A 213 -1.18 -9.27 14.61
CA GLY A 213 -2.06 -8.94 13.51
C GLY A 213 -3.55 -9.22 13.78
N PHE A 214 -3.91 -9.76 14.95
CA PHE A 214 -5.32 -9.86 15.35
C PHE A 214 -5.93 -8.46 15.45
N GLU A 215 -7.09 -8.29 14.84
CA GLU A 215 -7.86 -7.06 14.87
C GLU A 215 -9.19 -7.35 15.56
N GLY A 216 -9.42 -6.66 16.67
CA GLY A 216 -10.54 -6.91 17.55
C GLY A 216 -11.34 -5.66 17.84
N THR A 217 -12.63 -5.86 18.10
CA THR A 217 -13.55 -4.84 18.57
C THR A 217 -14.09 -5.23 19.93
N LEU A 218 -13.86 -4.39 20.93
CA LEU A 218 -14.50 -4.51 22.24
C LEU A 218 -15.80 -3.72 22.24
N VAL A 219 -16.94 -4.40 22.42
CA VAL A 219 -18.27 -3.80 22.40
C VAL A 219 -18.89 -3.87 23.80
N TRP A 220 -19.29 -2.73 24.34
CA TRP A 220 -20.16 -2.62 25.52
C TRP A 220 -21.58 -2.36 25.05
N GLU A 221 -22.52 -3.22 25.45
CA GLU A 221 -23.94 -3.11 25.10
C GLU A 221 -24.78 -3.09 26.36
N ASN A 222 -25.66 -2.11 26.48
CA ASN A 222 -26.73 -2.10 27.47
C ASN A 222 -28.02 -2.59 26.81
N LEU A 223 -28.65 -3.60 27.42
CA LEU A 223 -29.92 -4.17 26.95
C LEU A 223 -31.13 -3.35 27.43
N ASP A 224 -30.95 -2.56 28.48
CA ASP A 224 -31.97 -1.68 29.00
C ASP A 224 -31.89 -0.33 28.26
N SER A 225 -33.02 0.36 28.05
CA SER A 225 -33.10 1.67 27.34
C SER A 225 -32.35 2.83 28.06
N ALA A 226 -31.54 2.51 29.07
CA ALA A 226 -30.75 3.45 29.85
C ALA A 226 -29.35 3.62 29.24
N GLY A 227 -28.81 4.83 29.38
CA GLY A 227 -27.49 5.17 28.86
C GLY A 227 -26.32 4.42 29.50
N LEU A 228 -25.27 4.13 28.73
CA LEU A 228 -23.99 3.64 29.26
C LEU A 228 -23.29 4.74 30.06
N SER A 229 -22.55 4.40 31.10
CA SER A 229 -21.63 5.35 31.74
C SER A 229 -20.33 5.39 30.97
N THR A 230 -19.97 6.58 30.50
CA THR A 230 -18.88 6.77 29.56
C THR A 230 -17.94 7.84 30.04
N VAL A 231 -16.73 7.83 29.51
CA VAL A 231 -15.75 8.86 29.76
C VAL A 231 -15.20 9.33 28.42
N ASN A 232 -14.97 10.63 28.27
CA ASN A 232 -14.45 11.16 27.01
C ASN A 232 -13.04 10.60 26.76
N SER A 233 -12.76 10.13 25.55
CA SER A 233 -11.44 9.56 25.21
C SER A 233 -10.28 10.56 25.41
N SER A 234 -10.54 11.87 25.27
CA SER A 234 -9.56 12.92 25.55
C SER A 234 -9.23 13.10 27.05
N SER A 235 -10.06 12.55 27.93
CA SER A 235 -9.92 12.65 29.40
C SER A 235 -9.33 11.38 30.04
N VAL A 236 -9.02 10.36 29.25
CA VAL A 236 -8.43 9.09 29.73
C VAL A 236 -7.08 8.85 29.08
N GLN A 237 -6.14 8.35 29.89
CA GLN A 237 -4.92 7.76 29.39
C GLN A 237 -5.23 6.32 28.96
N LEU A 238 -5.29 6.13 27.65
CA LEU A 238 -5.30 4.81 27.03
C LEU A 238 -3.86 4.32 26.94
N SER A 239 -3.56 3.23 27.66
CA SER A 239 -2.30 2.52 27.49
C SER A 239 -2.40 1.58 26.30
N ASP A 240 -1.42 1.66 25.42
CA ASP A 240 -1.23 0.73 24.31
C ASP A 240 -0.49 -0.55 24.75
N GLY A 241 -0.34 -0.73 26.07
CA GLY A 241 0.35 -1.87 26.64
C GLY A 241 1.85 -1.83 26.44
N GLY A 242 2.44 -0.64 26.37
CA GLY A 242 3.85 -0.47 26.04
C GLY A 242 4.16 -0.71 24.58
N GLY A 243 3.17 -0.49 23.69
CA GLY A 243 3.26 -0.67 22.25
C GLY A 243 2.88 -2.07 21.73
N VAL A 244 2.38 -2.98 22.59
CA VAL A 244 1.93 -4.32 22.15
C VAL A 244 0.55 -4.30 21.51
N LEU A 245 -0.23 -3.25 21.74
CA LEU A 245 -1.51 -2.98 21.09
C LEU A 245 -1.44 -1.66 20.33
N LYS A 246 -2.31 -1.49 19.34
CA LYS A 246 -2.56 -0.24 18.66
C LYS A 246 -4.04 0.04 18.70
N ILE A 247 -4.42 1.08 19.41
CA ILE A 247 -5.83 1.46 19.60
C ILE A 247 -6.20 2.45 18.52
N SER A 248 -7.24 2.16 17.74
CA SER A 248 -7.74 3.07 16.71
C SER A 248 -8.35 4.30 17.39
N SER A 249 -8.06 5.50 16.87
CA SER A 249 -8.55 6.76 17.47
C SER A 249 -10.08 6.78 17.56
N ILE A 250 -10.59 6.80 18.79
CA ILE A 250 -12.02 6.94 19.13
C ILE A 250 -12.60 8.26 18.57
N ALA A 251 -11.74 9.23 18.22
CA ALA A 251 -12.14 10.53 17.73
C ALA A 251 -12.66 10.52 16.28
N GLU A 252 -12.48 9.44 15.52
CA GLU A 252 -12.82 9.46 14.10
C GLU A 252 -14.19 8.90 13.75
N GLY A 253 -14.90 8.17 14.61
CA GLY A 253 -16.31 7.78 14.35
C GLY A 253 -16.58 7.11 13.00
N ILE A 254 -15.55 6.61 12.32
CA ILE A 254 -15.60 6.10 10.95
C ILE A 254 -15.43 4.58 11.02
N LEU A 255 -16.53 3.89 11.35
CA LEU A 255 -16.79 2.55 10.82
C LEU A 255 -18.28 2.46 10.47
N PRO A 256 -18.65 2.47 9.17
CA PRO A 256 -20.06 2.49 8.76
C PRO A 256 -20.82 1.16 8.87
N HIS A 257 -20.24 0.07 9.38
CA HIS A 257 -20.80 -1.28 9.18
C HIS A 257 -21.17 -2.10 10.41
N ARG A 258 -21.05 -1.52 11.60
CA ARG A 258 -21.93 -1.87 12.73
C ARG A 258 -22.30 -0.58 13.42
N SER A 259 -23.45 -0.01 13.03
CA SER A 259 -24.14 1.08 13.74
C SER A 259 -23.19 2.08 14.40
N ALA A 260 -22.59 2.97 13.62
CA ALA A 260 -21.87 4.11 14.15
C ALA A 260 -22.80 4.90 15.09
N LEU A 261 -22.62 4.71 16.39
CA LEU A 261 -23.04 5.65 17.42
C LEU A 261 -21.79 6.07 18.20
N GLY A 262 -20.79 6.53 17.45
CA GLY A 262 -20.31 7.92 17.48
C GLY A 262 -20.50 8.72 18.77
N PHE A 263 -20.15 8.17 19.93
CA PHE A 263 -19.82 8.99 21.08
C PHE A 263 -18.31 8.89 21.28
N PRO A 264 -17.57 10.02 21.36
CA PRO A 264 -16.15 10.01 21.69
C PRO A 264 -16.00 9.62 23.16
N GLY A 265 -16.15 8.33 23.46
CA GLY A 265 -16.06 7.86 24.83
C GLY A 265 -15.90 6.37 24.98
N LEU A 266 -15.35 5.98 26.13
CA LEU A 266 -15.13 4.61 26.56
C LEU A 266 -16.18 4.24 27.59
N ALA A 267 -16.62 2.99 27.62
CA ALA A 267 -17.55 2.46 28.64
C ALA A 267 -16.86 1.49 29.63
N GLY A 268 -15.56 1.30 29.51
CA GLY A 268 -14.77 0.40 30.35
C GLY A 268 -13.39 0.15 29.77
N GLY A 269 -12.84 -1.03 30.06
CA GLY A 269 -11.53 -1.46 29.54
C GLY A 269 -11.36 -2.98 29.60
N PHE A 270 -10.15 -3.46 29.34
CA PHE A 270 -9.78 -4.85 29.50
C PHE A 270 -8.35 -4.97 30.01
N THR A 271 -8.04 -6.11 30.63
CA THR A 271 -6.68 -6.47 31.06
C THR A 271 -6.18 -7.64 30.26
N PHE A 272 -4.88 -7.69 30.01
CA PHE A 272 -4.25 -8.75 29.24
C PHE A 272 -2.85 -9.05 29.79
N THR A 273 -2.31 -10.22 29.46
CA THR A 273 -0.90 -10.55 29.70
C THR A 273 -0.20 -10.77 28.38
N ILE A 274 1.09 -10.47 28.29
CA ILE A 274 1.86 -10.81 27.10
C ILE A 274 2.03 -12.32 27.01
N TYR A 275 1.75 -12.86 25.84
CA TYR A 275 2.14 -14.22 25.50
C TYR A 275 3.60 -14.24 25.09
N ASP A 276 4.39 -15.15 25.67
CA ASP A 276 5.82 -15.29 25.41
C ASP A 276 6.63 -13.98 25.63
N GLY A 277 6.56 -13.46 26.86
CA GLY A 277 7.29 -12.24 27.23
C GLY A 277 8.82 -12.39 27.18
N ASP A 278 9.33 -13.60 27.43
CA ASP A 278 10.75 -13.91 27.29
C ASP A 278 11.18 -13.83 25.81
N GLY A 279 10.41 -14.42 24.89
CA GLY A 279 10.63 -14.31 23.45
C GLY A 279 10.58 -12.88 22.94
N LEU A 280 9.63 -12.06 23.42
CA LEU A 280 9.59 -10.62 23.12
C LEU A 280 10.85 -9.90 23.61
N SER A 281 11.29 -10.19 24.84
CA SER A 281 12.49 -9.58 25.41
C SER A 281 13.75 -9.94 24.62
N GLU A 282 13.87 -11.20 24.19
CA GLU A 282 14.94 -11.65 23.31
C GLU A 282 14.88 -10.99 21.93
N LEU A 283 13.69 -10.86 21.35
CA LEU A 283 13.45 -10.17 20.10
C LEU A 283 13.97 -8.72 20.20
N LEU A 284 13.56 -7.97 21.22
CA LEU A 284 13.95 -6.58 21.43
C LEU A 284 15.46 -6.44 21.67
N ARG A 285 16.06 -7.33 22.47
CA ARG A 285 17.52 -7.35 22.71
C ARG A 285 18.31 -7.63 21.43
N GLY A 286 17.79 -8.48 20.54
CA GLY A 286 18.43 -8.81 19.26
C GLY A 286 18.28 -7.74 18.17
N ARG A 287 17.40 -6.75 18.36
CA ARG A 287 17.08 -5.73 17.36
C ARG A 287 18.31 -4.98 16.82
N PRO A 288 19.25 -4.46 17.64
CA PRO A 288 20.39 -3.71 17.12
C PRO A 288 21.23 -4.51 16.13
N ALA A 289 21.50 -5.78 16.42
CA ALA A 289 22.25 -6.68 15.54
C ALA A 289 21.48 -6.99 14.25
N ARG A 290 20.16 -7.21 14.33
CA ARG A 290 19.32 -7.41 13.13
C ARG A 290 19.29 -6.17 12.25
N MET A 291 19.20 -4.97 12.83
CA MET A 291 19.23 -3.71 12.07
C MET A 291 20.57 -3.52 11.36
N GLU A 292 21.70 -3.79 12.01
CA GLU A 292 23.02 -3.70 11.38
C GLU A 292 23.17 -4.71 10.22
N HIS A 293 22.79 -5.96 10.45
CA HIS A 293 22.80 -7.00 9.43
C HIS A 293 21.89 -6.65 8.24
N HIS A 294 20.68 -6.16 8.52
CA HIS A 294 19.74 -5.73 7.49
C HIS A 294 20.25 -4.53 6.69
N ALA A 295 20.84 -3.53 7.35
CA ALA A 295 21.48 -2.41 6.65
C ALA A 295 22.61 -2.87 5.72
N SER A 296 23.36 -3.92 6.08
CA SER A 296 24.34 -4.52 5.18
C SER A 296 23.70 -5.20 3.97
N ARG A 297 22.58 -5.91 4.17
CA ARG A 297 21.83 -6.54 3.06
C ARG A 297 21.25 -5.48 2.11
N LEU A 298 20.71 -4.38 2.63
CA LEU A 298 20.19 -3.28 1.82
C LEU A 298 21.28 -2.68 0.93
N ARG A 299 22.49 -2.46 1.45
CA ARG A 299 23.63 -1.97 0.64
C ARG A 299 24.03 -2.94 -0.48
N GLN A 300 23.90 -4.25 -0.24
CA GLN A 300 24.17 -5.26 -1.28
C GLN A 300 23.07 -5.25 -2.35
N GLU A 301 21.81 -5.14 -1.93
CA GLU A 301 20.68 -4.98 -2.85
C GLU A 301 20.80 -3.70 -3.69
N ASP A 302 21.17 -2.57 -3.08
CA ASP A 302 21.45 -1.31 -3.78
C ASP A 302 22.51 -1.51 -4.88
N ALA A 303 23.63 -2.16 -4.55
CA ALA A 303 24.70 -2.42 -5.50
C ALA A 303 24.24 -3.30 -6.66
N ALA A 304 23.47 -4.36 -6.38
CA ALA A 304 22.93 -5.26 -7.40
C ALA A 304 21.93 -4.54 -8.33
N LEU A 305 21.07 -3.69 -7.77
CA LEU A 305 20.12 -2.87 -8.55
C LEU A 305 20.84 -1.86 -9.45
N GLN A 306 21.91 -1.23 -8.97
CA GLN A 306 22.71 -0.33 -9.79
C GLN A 306 23.40 -1.07 -10.94
N GLU A 307 23.95 -2.26 -10.69
CA GLU A 307 24.53 -3.11 -11.73
C GLU A 307 23.48 -3.53 -12.77
N GLU A 308 22.30 -3.97 -12.33
CA GLU A 308 21.18 -4.31 -13.20
C GLU A 308 20.75 -3.11 -14.06
N SER A 309 20.57 -1.94 -13.44
CA SER A 309 20.17 -0.72 -14.14
C SER A 309 21.20 -0.30 -15.20
N LEU A 310 22.51 -0.38 -14.88
CA LEU A 310 23.59 -0.09 -15.83
C LEU A 310 23.63 -1.09 -16.99
N ARG A 311 23.33 -2.37 -16.71
CA ARG A 311 23.34 -3.43 -17.72
C ARG A 311 22.16 -3.32 -18.70
N HIS A 312 20.97 -2.99 -18.20
CA HIS A 312 19.74 -3.10 -18.98
C HIS A 312 19.16 -1.76 -19.46
N GLY A 313 19.35 -0.66 -18.72
CA GLY A 313 18.86 0.68 -19.10
C GLY A 313 17.33 0.81 -19.14
N ASP A 314 16.61 -0.17 -18.58
CA ASP A 314 15.15 -0.29 -18.60
C ASP A 314 14.51 -0.03 -17.22
N MET A 315 15.28 0.46 -16.25
CA MET A 315 14.81 0.72 -14.89
C MET A 315 14.62 2.22 -14.63
N VAL A 316 13.63 2.56 -13.81
CA VAL A 316 13.36 3.89 -13.28
C VAL A 316 13.28 3.78 -11.78
N PHE A 317 14.23 4.42 -11.09
CA PHE A 317 14.19 4.58 -9.66
C PHE A 317 13.35 5.81 -9.30
N VAL A 318 12.38 5.62 -8.41
CA VAL A 318 11.52 6.69 -7.92
C VAL A 318 11.72 6.87 -6.42
N ASP A 319 11.71 8.13 -5.95
CA ASP A 319 12.01 8.51 -4.57
C ASP A 319 10.90 8.09 -3.60
N VAL A 320 10.89 6.80 -3.27
CA VAL A 320 9.98 6.15 -2.31
C VAL A 320 10.73 5.03 -1.59
N VAL A 321 10.33 4.78 -0.34
CA VAL A 321 10.70 3.55 0.36
C VAL A 321 9.86 2.41 -0.22
N ASP A 322 10.52 1.42 -0.82
CA ASP A 322 9.87 0.33 -1.54
C ASP A 322 9.23 -0.67 -0.57
N THR A 323 7.98 -0.41 -0.24
CA THR A 323 7.11 -1.31 0.53
C THR A 323 5.77 -1.45 -0.17
N TYR A 324 5.04 -2.49 0.22
CA TYR A 324 3.74 -2.78 -0.35
C TYR A 324 2.73 -1.63 -0.15
N ARG A 325 2.75 -1.00 1.03
CA ARG A 325 1.87 0.15 1.36
C ARG A 325 2.23 1.41 0.55
N ASN A 326 3.46 1.52 0.06
CA ASN A 326 3.95 2.67 -0.71
C ASN A 326 3.84 2.50 -2.23
N VAL A 327 3.31 1.39 -2.73
CA VAL A 327 3.11 1.17 -4.18
C VAL A 327 2.29 2.28 -4.87
N PRO A 328 1.21 2.84 -4.30
CA PRO A 328 0.52 3.98 -4.91
C PRO A 328 1.42 5.22 -5.05
N SER A 329 2.23 5.52 -4.04
CA SER A 329 3.21 6.62 -4.10
C SER A 329 4.27 6.34 -5.17
N LYS A 330 4.74 5.09 -5.29
CA LYS A 330 5.65 4.65 -6.35
C LYS A 330 5.07 4.94 -7.74
N LEU A 331 3.79 4.64 -7.94
CA LEU A 331 3.11 4.92 -9.21
C LEU A 331 2.97 6.41 -9.50
N LEU A 332 2.58 7.24 -8.52
CA LEU A 332 2.50 8.70 -8.69
C LEU A 332 3.86 9.31 -9.08
N GLN A 333 4.94 8.86 -8.44
CA GLN A 333 6.29 9.30 -8.79
C GLN A 333 6.69 8.83 -10.19
N PHE A 334 6.27 7.63 -10.61
CA PHE A 334 6.48 7.19 -11.99
C PHE A 334 5.71 8.06 -13.00
N TYR A 335 4.50 8.52 -12.69
CA TYR A 335 3.78 9.44 -13.55
C TYR A 335 4.47 10.81 -13.68
N LYS A 336 5.05 11.32 -12.58
CA LYS A 336 5.92 12.50 -12.64
C LYS A 336 7.13 12.27 -13.55
N TRP A 337 7.80 11.13 -13.41
CA TRP A 337 8.95 10.77 -14.24
C TRP A 337 8.54 10.63 -15.70
N SER A 338 7.47 9.91 -16.03
CA SER A 338 7.07 9.62 -17.40
C SER A 338 6.72 10.88 -18.17
N VAL A 339 5.97 11.79 -17.57
CA VAL A 339 5.59 13.07 -18.17
C VAL A 339 6.78 13.99 -18.42
N GLY A 340 7.80 13.91 -17.55
CA GLY A 340 8.99 14.76 -17.63
C GLY A 340 10.12 14.20 -18.52
N ASN A 341 10.14 12.89 -18.78
CA ASN A 341 11.29 12.18 -19.38
C ASN A 341 10.91 11.24 -20.54
N ALA A 342 9.66 11.27 -21.01
CA ALA A 342 9.22 10.49 -22.15
C ALA A 342 8.07 11.20 -22.88
N ASP A 343 8.04 11.08 -24.21
CA ASP A 343 6.86 11.47 -24.99
C ASP A 343 6.06 10.22 -25.34
N PHE A 344 4.75 10.21 -25.03
CA PHE A 344 3.90 9.04 -25.24
C PHE A 344 2.42 9.39 -25.42
N ASN A 345 1.66 8.55 -26.15
CA ASN A 345 0.20 8.73 -26.26
C ASN A 345 -0.57 8.04 -25.13
N LEU A 346 -0.16 6.81 -24.80
CA LEU A 346 -0.82 5.94 -23.83
C LEU A 346 0.21 5.39 -22.84
N LEU A 347 -0.20 5.22 -21.58
CA LEU A 347 0.58 4.53 -20.57
C LEU A 347 -0.13 3.23 -20.21
N LEU A 348 0.57 2.10 -20.33
CA LEU A 348 0.12 0.81 -19.82
C LEU A 348 0.79 0.56 -18.47
N LYS A 349 0.00 0.36 -17.42
CA LYS A 349 0.51 -0.09 -16.13
C LYS A 349 0.32 -1.60 -16.03
N THR A 350 1.33 -2.30 -15.50
CA THR A 350 1.27 -3.72 -15.12
C THR A 350 2.21 -3.98 -13.93
N ASP A 351 2.12 -5.16 -13.33
CA ASP A 351 3.06 -5.62 -12.30
C ASP A 351 4.08 -6.62 -12.89
N ASP A 352 5.17 -6.88 -12.18
CA ASP A 352 6.26 -7.75 -12.63
C ASP A 352 5.95 -9.26 -12.55
N ASP A 353 4.86 -9.62 -11.88
CA ASP A 353 4.30 -10.98 -11.79
C ASP A 353 3.12 -11.20 -12.76
N CYS A 354 2.97 -10.33 -13.77
CA CYS A 354 1.88 -10.39 -14.74
C CYS A 354 2.35 -10.83 -16.13
N TYR A 355 1.66 -11.80 -16.71
CA TYR A 355 1.73 -12.09 -18.14
C TYR A 355 0.94 -11.03 -18.90
N ILE A 356 1.51 -10.46 -19.97
CA ILE A 356 0.84 -9.51 -20.87
C ILE A 356 0.91 -10.00 -22.32
N ASP A 357 -0.24 -10.10 -22.98
CA ASP A 357 -0.32 -10.30 -24.44
C ASP A 357 -0.23 -8.94 -25.15
N VAL A 358 1.00 -8.43 -25.27
CA VAL A 358 1.25 -7.07 -25.79
C VAL A 358 0.74 -6.91 -27.23
N ASP A 359 0.84 -7.95 -28.05
CA ASP A 359 0.32 -7.94 -29.43
C ASP A 359 -1.19 -7.70 -29.44
N SER A 360 -1.93 -8.44 -28.62
CA SER A 360 -3.38 -8.30 -28.53
C SER A 360 -3.79 -6.94 -27.98
N VAL A 361 -3.02 -6.39 -27.03
CA VAL A 361 -3.24 -5.04 -26.51
C VAL A 361 -3.05 -3.99 -27.62
N LEU A 362 -1.93 -4.01 -28.34
CA LEU A 362 -1.64 -3.07 -29.41
C LEU A 362 -2.65 -3.18 -30.56
N MET A 363 -2.98 -4.41 -30.95
CA MET A 363 -4.00 -4.69 -31.96
C MET A 363 -5.35 -4.08 -31.56
N LYS A 364 -5.78 -4.22 -30.30
CA LYS A 364 -7.03 -3.62 -29.81
C LYS A 364 -6.95 -2.10 -29.77
N ILE A 365 -5.81 -1.49 -29.43
CA ILE A 365 -5.60 -0.03 -29.46
C ILE A 365 -5.80 0.51 -30.89
N ASP A 366 -5.20 -0.15 -31.88
CA ASP A 366 -5.28 0.24 -33.29
C ASP A 366 -6.71 0.13 -33.82
N HIS A 367 -7.35 -1.04 -33.66
CA HIS A 367 -8.68 -1.31 -34.22
C HIS A 367 -9.76 -0.42 -33.63
N LYS A 368 -9.69 -0.13 -32.32
CA LYS A 368 -10.67 0.72 -31.65
C LYS A 368 -10.37 2.21 -31.78
N GLY A 369 -9.24 2.59 -32.39
CA GLY A 369 -8.83 3.98 -32.56
C GLY A 369 -8.67 4.71 -31.21
N LEU A 370 -8.08 4.04 -30.21
CA LEU A 370 -8.07 4.46 -28.80
C LEU A 370 -7.02 5.54 -28.47
N LYS A 371 -6.56 6.32 -29.46
CA LYS A 371 -5.65 7.47 -29.26
C LYS A 371 -6.43 8.71 -28.81
N ARG A 372 -7.30 8.57 -27.82
CA ARG A 372 -8.23 9.61 -27.36
C ARG A 372 -7.80 10.14 -25.99
N SER A 373 -8.08 11.41 -25.73
CA SER A 373 -7.96 12.02 -24.40
C SER A 373 -9.03 11.46 -23.45
N ASN A 374 -8.81 11.61 -22.15
CA ASN A 374 -9.73 11.22 -21.08
C ASN A 374 -10.14 9.73 -21.12
N PHE A 375 -9.18 8.85 -21.41
CA PHE A 375 -9.39 7.43 -21.69
C PHE A 375 -8.74 6.54 -20.63
N TRP A 376 -9.51 5.61 -20.06
CA TRP A 376 -9.02 4.59 -19.14
C TRP A 376 -9.62 3.21 -19.48
N TRP A 377 -8.77 2.25 -19.84
CA TRP A 377 -9.17 0.93 -20.32
C TRP A 377 -8.59 -0.18 -19.45
N GLY A 378 -9.47 -1.04 -18.96
CA GLY A 378 -9.14 -2.13 -18.04
C GLY A 378 -10.39 -2.94 -17.69
N ASN A 379 -10.26 -3.83 -16.72
CA ASN A 379 -11.40 -4.54 -16.13
C ASN A 379 -11.77 -3.86 -14.80
N PHE A 380 -12.94 -3.21 -14.73
CA PHE A 380 -13.30 -2.39 -13.58
C PHE A 380 -14.16 -3.15 -12.57
N ARG A 381 -13.71 -3.18 -11.32
CA ARG A 381 -14.55 -3.52 -10.17
C ARG A 381 -15.40 -2.30 -9.80
N GLN A 382 -16.64 -2.52 -9.37
CA GLN A 382 -17.57 -1.45 -8.96
C GLN A 382 -18.15 -1.77 -7.60
N SER A 383 -18.35 -0.73 -6.77
CA SER A 383 -18.96 -0.84 -5.44
C SER A 383 -18.29 -1.90 -4.56
N TRP A 384 -16.98 -2.10 -4.73
CA TRP A 384 -16.21 -3.03 -3.93
C TRP A 384 -16.13 -2.51 -2.49
N ALA A 385 -16.43 -3.38 -1.52
CA ALA A 385 -16.37 -3.01 -0.12
C ALA A 385 -14.93 -2.67 0.27
N VAL A 386 -14.77 -1.66 1.13
CA VAL A 386 -13.46 -1.27 1.63
C VAL A 386 -12.98 -2.32 2.61
N ASP A 387 -11.88 -2.99 2.27
CA ASP A 387 -11.21 -3.92 3.17
C ASP A 387 -10.75 -3.15 4.41
N ARG A 388 -11.28 -3.52 5.58
CA ARG A 388 -10.89 -2.91 6.86
C ARG A 388 -9.85 -3.72 7.62
N ILE A 389 -9.45 -4.88 7.08
CA ILE A 389 -8.56 -5.83 7.73
C ILE A 389 -7.56 -6.45 6.74
N GLY A 390 -6.50 -7.05 7.29
CA GLY A 390 -5.55 -7.84 6.52
C GLY A 390 -4.66 -7.03 5.58
N LYS A 391 -4.12 -7.71 4.55
CA LYS A 391 -3.19 -7.13 3.57
C LYS A 391 -3.74 -5.89 2.88
N TRP A 392 -5.05 -5.88 2.60
CA TRP A 392 -5.74 -4.85 1.84
C TRP A 392 -6.40 -3.77 2.71
N GLN A 393 -6.21 -3.83 4.03
CA GLN A 393 -6.78 -2.89 5.01
C GLN A 393 -6.56 -1.43 4.62
N GLU A 394 -7.64 -0.67 4.55
CA GLU A 394 -7.68 0.77 4.37
C GLU A 394 -8.53 1.38 5.48
N LEU A 395 -7.89 2.12 6.39
CA LEU A 395 -8.55 2.70 7.56
C LEU A 395 -8.94 4.17 7.37
N GLU A 396 -8.28 4.87 6.46
CA GLU A 396 -8.41 6.32 6.31
C GLU A 396 -9.41 6.70 5.21
N TYR A 397 -9.81 5.76 4.35
CA TYR A 397 -10.89 5.98 3.38
C TYR A 397 -12.26 5.88 4.04
N ALA A 398 -13.00 6.99 4.06
CA ALA A 398 -14.21 7.14 4.85
C ALA A 398 -15.44 6.39 4.29
N SER A 399 -15.51 6.18 2.98
CA SER A 399 -16.66 5.52 2.35
C SER A 399 -16.67 4.01 2.67
N PRO A 400 -17.85 3.37 2.73
CA PRO A 400 -17.97 1.91 2.85
C PRO A 400 -17.51 1.14 1.61
N ALA A 401 -17.54 1.79 0.44
CA ALA A 401 -17.18 1.18 -0.83
C ALA A 401 -16.30 2.11 -1.67
N TYR A 402 -15.39 1.51 -2.43
CA TYR A 402 -14.53 2.23 -3.37
C TYR A 402 -15.30 2.68 -4.61
N PRO A 403 -14.91 3.80 -5.24
CA PRO A 403 -15.32 4.10 -6.61
C PRO A 403 -14.78 3.03 -7.56
N ALA A 404 -15.23 3.03 -8.81
CA ALA A 404 -14.76 2.04 -9.76
C ALA A 404 -13.24 2.15 -9.99
N PHE A 405 -12.54 1.02 -9.89
CA PHE A 405 -11.10 0.90 -10.15
C PHE A 405 -10.82 -0.27 -11.08
N ALA A 406 -9.78 -0.16 -11.91
CA ALA A 406 -9.34 -1.23 -12.78
C ALA A 406 -8.56 -2.29 -11.98
N CYS A 407 -8.65 -3.57 -12.34
CA CYS A 407 -7.90 -4.63 -11.68
C CYS A 407 -6.38 -4.44 -11.81
N GLY A 408 -5.65 -4.79 -10.75
CA GLY A 408 -4.21 -4.54 -10.62
C GLY A 408 -3.31 -5.18 -11.69
N SER A 409 -3.77 -6.25 -12.36
CA SER A 409 -2.99 -6.98 -13.38
C SER A 409 -2.60 -6.14 -14.59
N GLY A 410 -3.35 -5.06 -14.86
CA GLY A 410 -2.95 -4.05 -15.81
C GLY A 410 -4.11 -3.24 -16.37
N TYR A 411 -3.77 -2.06 -16.87
CA TYR A 411 -4.70 -1.15 -17.52
C TYR A 411 -3.95 -0.14 -18.39
N VAL A 412 -4.67 0.51 -19.31
CA VAL A 412 -4.14 1.54 -20.21
C VAL A 412 -4.81 2.87 -19.93
N VAL A 413 -4.03 3.95 -19.84
CA VAL A 413 -4.48 5.31 -19.53
C VAL A 413 -3.94 6.29 -20.57
N SER A 414 -4.73 7.29 -20.96
CA SER A 414 -4.25 8.35 -21.85
C SER A 414 -3.29 9.33 -21.18
N ARG A 415 -2.37 9.90 -21.98
CA ARG A 415 -1.34 10.83 -21.51
C ARG A 415 -1.90 12.03 -20.72
N ASP A 416 -3.06 12.56 -21.08
CA ASP A 416 -3.68 13.70 -20.38
C ASP A 416 -4.13 13.37 -18.96
N LEU A 417 -4.59 12.15 -18.71
CA LEU A 417 -4.90 11.67 -17.36
C LEU A 417 -3.62 11.44 -16.56
N VAL A 418 -2.59 10.85 -17.17
CA VAL A 418 -1.26 10.69 -16.56
C VAL A 418 -0.66 12.04 -16.20
N GLN A 419 -0.81 13.03 -17.09
CA GLN A 419 -0.40 14.41 -16.85
C GLN A 419 -1.13 15.03 -15.65
N TRP A 420 -2.44 14.82 -15.54
CA TRP A 420 -3.21 15.30 -14.41
C TRP A 420 -2.73 14.67 -13.09
N LEU A 421 -2.49 13.36 -13.09
CA LEU A 421 -1.95 12.64 -11.92
C LEU A 421 -0.57 13.16 -11.53
N ALA A 422 0.34 13.27 -12.50
CA ALA A 422 1.69 13.79 -12.29
C ALA A 422 1.69 15.20 -11.70
N SER A 423 0.84 16.10 -12.23
CA SER A 423 0.72 17.48 -11.75
C SER A 423 0.08 17.61 -10.36
N ASN A 424 -0.63 16.57 -9.90
CA ASN A 424 -1.29 16.55 -8.58
C ASN A 424 -0.67 15.55 -7.59
N ALA A 425 0.40 14.83 -7.97
CA ALA A 425 0.96 13.74 -7.19
C ALA A 425 1.32 14.11 -5.74
N ASP A 426 1.75 15.35 -5.47
CA ASP A 426 2.07 15.79 -4.09
C ASP A 426 0.83 16.12 -3.24
N LYS A 427 -0.35 16.22 -3.85
CA LYS A 427 -1.62 16.56 -3.20
C LYS A 427 -2.56 15.35 -3.09
N LEU A 428 -2.34 14.34 -3.92
CA LEU A 428 -3.14 13.12 -3.93
C LEU A 428 -2.68 12.23 -2.77
N LYS A 429 -3.62 11.87 -1.91
CA LYS A 429 -3.37 10.91 -0.84
C LYS A 429 -3.21 9.52 -1.41
N ALA A 430 -2.14 8.83 -1.03
CA ALA A 430 -1.96 7.40 -1.28
C ALA A 430 -2.84 6.60 -0.30
N TYR A 431 -3.69 5.74 -0.84
CA TYR A 431 -4.50 4.78 -0.09
C TYR A 431 -3.91 3.38 -0.26
N GLN A 432 -4.29 2.44 0.59
CA GLN A 432 -3.90 1.05 0.42
C GLN A 432 -4.40 0.49 -0.91
N GLY A 433 -3.47 -0.05 -1.70
CA GLY A 433 -3.73 -0.56 -3.04
C GLY A 433 -3.55 0.52 -4.10
N GLU A 434 -2.68 0.25 -5.07
CA GLU A 434 -2.43 1.17 -6.18
C GLU A 434 -3.65 1.30 -7.09
N ASP A 435 -4.29 0.18 -7.41
CA ASP A 435 -5.51 0.12 -8.22
C ASP A 435 -6.66 0.88 -7.58
N VAL A 436 -6.90 0.63 -6.29
CA VAL A 436 -7.89 1.34 -5.48
C VAL A 436 -7.58 2.84 -5.42
N SER A 437 -6.33 3.20 -5.14
CA SER A 437 -5.88 4.60 -5.14
C SER A 437 -6.14 5.27 -6.49
N MET A 438 -5.80 4.58 -7.59
CA MET A 438 -6.06 5.05 -8.95
C MET A 438 -7.56 5.28 -9.18
N GLY A 439 -8.43 4.38 -8.71
CA GLY A 439 -9.88 4.58 -8.75
C GLY A 439 -10.35 5.81 -7.98
N ILE A 440 -9.81 6.04 -6.78
CA ILE A 440 -10.14 7.20 -5.95
C ILE A 440 -9.69 8.50 -6.62
N TRP A 441 -8.47 8.55 -7.16
CA TRP A 441 -7.98 9.74 -7.86
C TRP A 441 -8.75 10.00 -9.15
N MET A 442 -9.05 8.95 -9.92
CA MET A 442 -9.84 9.06 -11.16
C MET A 442 -11.30 9.45 -10.91
N ALA A 443 -11.86 9.22 -9.71
CA ALA A 443 -13.20 9.67 -9.37
C ALA A 443 -13.33 11.20 -9.40
N ALA A 444 -12.25 11.94 -9.13
CA ALA A 444 -12.22 13.40 -9.23
C ALA A 444 -12.20 13.91 -10.67
N VAL A 445 -11.63 13.12 -11.60
CA VAL A 445 -11.49 13.49 -13.02
C VAL A 445 -12.69 13.03 -13.85
N GLY A 446 -13.23 11.85 -13.56
CA GLY A 446 -14.34 11.24 -14.29
C GLY A 446 -13.97 10.79 -15.72
N PRO A 447 -12.98 9.89 -15.90
CA PRO A 447 -12.57 9.45 -17.22
C PRO A 447 -13.60 8.55 -17.91
N GLN A 448 -13.53 8.48 -19.24
CA GLN A 448 -14.25 7.47 -20.00
C GLN A 448 -13.62 6.10 -19.75
N LYS A 449 -14.33 5.26 -18.97
CA LYS A 449 -13.93 3.91 -18.65
C LYS A 449 -14.35 2.94 -19.74
N TYR A 450 -13.40 2.16 -20.24
CA TYR A 450 -13.63 1.10 -21.21
C TYR A 450 -13.46 -0.25 -20.51
N GLN A 451 -14.57 -0.94 -20.28
CA GLN A 451 -14.58 -2.26 -19.66
C GLN A 451 -14.09 -3.32 -20.65
N ASP A 452 -13.10 -4.13 -20.27
CA ASP A 452 -12.64 -5.28 -21.06
C ASP A 452 -12.22 -6.42 -20.11
N PRO A 453 -12.95 -7.54 -20.08
CA PRO A 453 -12.67 -8.66 -19.18
C PRO A 453 -11.39 -9.42 -19.53
N GLY A 454 -10.75 -9.13 -20.68
CA GLY A 454 -9.45 -9.71 -21.00
C GLY A 454 -8.34 -9.27 -20.04
N TRP A 455 -8.51 -8.17 -19.31
CA TRP A 455 -7.64 -7.84 -18.17
C TRP A 455 -8.08 -8.67 -16.96
N LEU A 456 -7.44 -9.81 -16.71
CA LEU A 456 -7.90 -10.74 -15.67
C LEU A 456 -7.58 -10.19 -14.28
N CYS A 457 -8.52 -10.32 -13.35
CA CYS A 457 -8.30 -9.83 -11.99
C CYS A 457 -7.70 -10.89 -11.05
N GLU A 458 -7.79 -12.15 -11.45
CA GLU A 458 -7.34 -13.32 -10.69
C GLU A 458 -6.40 -14.15 -11.58
N LYS A 459 -5.64 -15.06 -10.96
CA LYS A 459 -4.71 -15.97 -11.64
C LYS A 459 -5.45 -17.03 -12.47
N GLU A 460 -6.03 -16.59 -13.57
CA GLU A 460 -6.77 -17.40 -14.52
C GLU A 460 -6.08 -17.38 -15.88
N CYS A 461 -6.50 -18.25 -16.79
CA CYS A 461 -5.95 -18.28 -18.14
C CYS A 461 -7.07 -18.54 -19.16
N TYR A 462 -7.25 -17.57 -20.06
CA TYR A 462 -8.18 -17.66 -21.18
C TYR A 462 -7.49 -17.30 -22.50
N LEU A 463 -7.97 -17.87 -23.60
CA LEU A 463 -7.36 -17.70 -24.93
C LEU A 463 -7.25 -16.22 -25.37
N ASP A 464 -8.23 -15.39 -25.00
CA ASP A 464 -8.32 -13.98 -25.37
C ASP A 464 -7.93 -13.01 -24.24
N MET A 465 -7.23 -13.51 -23.22
CA MET A 465 -6.71 -12.68 -22.14
C MET A 465 -5.66 -11.69 -22.63
N LEU A 466 -5.70 -10.47 -22.09
CA LEU A 466 -4.72 -9.41 -22.29
C LEU A 466 -3.68 -9.41 -21.17
N SER A 467 -4.11 -9.72 -19.94
CA SER A 467 -3.24 -9.85 -18.78
C SER A 467 -3.67 -11.01 -17.89
N SER A 468 -2.72 -11.60 -17.15
CA SER A 468 -2.99 -12.53 -16.06
C SER A 468 -1.97 -12.32 -14.95
N PRO A 469 -2.39 -12.06 -13.69
CA PRO A 469 -1.49 -11.73 -12.58
C PRO A 469 -1.01 -12.93 -11.77
N GLN A 470 -0.11 -12.68 -10.81
CA GLN A 470 0.34 -13.61 -9.75
C GLN A 470 1.11 -14.84 -10.26
N HIS A 471 1.90 -14.69 -11.31
CA HIS A 471 2.76 -15.73 -11.85
C HIS A 471 4.19 -15.64 -11.31
N THR A 472 4.80 -16.79 -11.05
CA THR A 472 6.24 -16.88 -10.82
C THR A 472 7.01 -16.64 -12.12
N ALA A 473 8.31 -16.39 -12.01
CA ALA A 473 9.18 -16.26 -13.18
C ALA A 473 9.07 -17.47 -14.12
N GLU A 474 9.08 -18.70 -13.56
CA GLU A 474 8.91 -19.94 -14.33
C GLU A 474 7.55 -20.02 -15.04
N GLU A 475 6.46 -19.65 -14.36
CA GLU A 475 5.13 -19.65 -14.96
C GLU A 475 5.02 -18.64 -16.11
N LEU A 476 5.64 -17.46 -15.99
CA LEU A 476 5.71 -16.48 -17.08
C LEU A 476 6.41 -17.04 -18.31
N HIS A 477 7.52 -17.76 -18.14
CA HIS A 477 8.19 -18.46 -19.23
C HIS A 477 7.29 -19.52 -19.87
N ILE A 478 6.63 -20.35 -19.05
CA ILE A 478 5.74 -21.40 -19.54
C ILE A 478 4.58 -20.83 -20.38
N LEU A 479 3.93 -19.76 -19.90
CA LEU A 479 2.86 -19.10 -20.64
C LEU A 479 3.37 -18.53 -21.97
N TRP A 480 4.54 -17.89 -21.93
CA TRP A 480 5.15 -17.29 -23.12
C TRP A 480 5.59 -18.33 -24.16
N ASP A 481 6.22 -19.42 -23.73
CA ASP A 481 6.66 -20.50 -24.61
C ASP A 481 5.47 -21.17 -25.29
N ARG A 482 4.38 -21.40 -24.56
CA ARG A 482 3.11 -21.90 -25.12
C ARG A 482 2.52 -20.94 -26.14
N LYS A 483 2.47 -19.64 -25.80
CA LYS A 483 2.01 -18.59 -26.73
C LYS A 483 2.84 -18.61 -28.02
N ARG A 484 4.17 -18.66 -27.90
CA ARG A 484 5.08 -18.68 -29.07
C ARG A 484 4.94 -19.92 -29.92
N ALA A 485 4.85 -21.09 -29.31
CA ALA A 485 4.79 -22.36 -30.04
C ALA A 485 3.41 -22.58 -30.68
N CYS A 486 2.33 -22.17 -30.00
CA CYS A 486 0.99 -22.68 -30.29
C CYS A 486 -0.05 -21.57 -30.52
N GLY A 487 0.27 -20.31 -30.20
CA GLY A 487 -0.62 -19.16 -30.29
C GLY A 487 -1.53 -18.96 -29.07
N ASP A 488 -1.54 -19.91 -28.14
CA ASP A 488 -2.37 -19.95 -26.93
C ASP A 488 -1.48 -20.12 -25.69
N PRO A 489 -1.45 -19.14 -24.77
CA PRO A 489 -0.67 -19.24 -23.53
C PRO A 489 -1.24 -20.29 -22.56
N CYS A 490 -2.53 -20.62 -22.66
CA CYS A 490 -3.24 -21.46 -21.70
C CYS A 490 -3.17 -22.95 -22.01
N GLY A 491 -2.83 -23.30 -23.24
CA GLY A 491 -2.70 -24.70 -23.63
C GLY A 491 -2.06 -24.86 -25.00
N CYS A 492 -1.28 -25.93 -25.13
CA CYS A 492 -0.76 -26.36 -26.43
C CYS A 492 -1.13 -27.83 -26.67
N PRO A 493 -1.77 -28.18 -27.80
CA PRO A 493 -1.98 -29.58 -28.17
C PRO A 493 -0.64 -30.33 -28.23
N TRP A 494 -0.60 -31.56 -27.71
CA TRP A 494 0.59 -32.40 -27.56
C TRP A 494 1.47 -32.53 -28.81
N GLU A 495 0.90 -32.36 -30.01
CA GLU A 495 1.59 -32.52 -31.30
C GLU A 495 2.54 -31.35 -31.66
N LYS A 496 2.48 -30.21 -30.97
CA LYS A 496 3.30 -29.01 -31.25
C LYS A 496 4.44 -28.78 -30.25
N LEU A 497 4.67 -29.71 -29.32
CA LEU A 497 5.69 -29.62 -28.27
C LEU A 497 6.99 -30.40 -28.58
N ILE A 498 7.12 -30.95 -29.79
CA ILE A 498 8.28 -31.78 -30.23
C ILE A 498 9.22 -30.97 -31.12
#